data_AF-A0A3N5GPD8-F1
#
_entry.id   AF-A0A3N5GPD8-F1
#
_cell.length_a   1.000
_cell.length_b   1.000
_cell.length_c   1.000
_cell.angle_alpha   90.00
_cell.angle_beta   90.00
_cell.angle_gamma   90.00
#
_symmetry.space_group_name_H-M   'P 1'
#
loop_
_entity.id
_entity.type
_entity.pdbx_description
1 polymer ?
#
loop_
_entity_poly.entity_id
_entity_poly.type
_entity_poly.pdbx_seq_one_letter_code
_entity_poly.pdbx_strand_id
1 'polypeptide(L)'
;MHDGCSVFHVSTAPTHKTPNHRPGTAELLVQLASELGNLLSRHVALAKLELGETARRTGLGVAQIAACAPLVLVGYAFLNAAAALALARWLPLAAAVALVGLLNVVVGSVGVALAARSFRRPELADSVMELERTVHALAPAPPSNGHSALEHRS
;
A
#
# COMPACT_ATOMS: atom_id res chain seq x y z
N MET A 1 2.69 3.96 -80.38
CA MET A 1 1.79 4.91 -79.71
C MET A 1 1.46 4.30 -78.35
N HIS A 2 2.36 4.35 -77.37
CA HIS A 2 2.71 5.45 -76.46
C HIS A 2 1.66 5.76 -75.39
N ASP A 3 2.17 5.84 -74.16
CA ASP A 3 1.64 6.46 -72.92
C ASP A 3 0.74 5.56 -72.04
N GLY A 4 0.96 5.43 -70.73
CA GLY A 4 1.92 6.09 -69.86
C GLY A 4 1.75 5.55 -68.44
N CYS A 5 2.72 4.78 -67.98
CA CYS A 5 2.84 4.32 -66.60
C CYS A 5 3.42 5.47 -65.78
N SER A 6 2.60 6.15 -64.98
CA SER A 6 3.09 7.15 -64.03
C SER A 6 3.40 6.47 -62.70
N VAL A 7 4.61 5.91 -62.64
CA VAL A 7 5.25 5.50 -61.40
C VAL A 7 5.60 6.77 -60.64
N PHE A 8 4.88 7.02 -59.55
CA PHE A 8 5.24 8.08 -58.62
C PHE A 8 6.57 7.74 -57.95
N HIS A 9 7.53 8.58 -58.27
CA HIS A 9 8.90 8.58 -57.80
C HIS A 9 8.94 8.93 -56.31
N VAL A 10 9.03 7.94 -55.41
CA VAL A 10 9.53 8.19 -54.05
C VAL A 10 11.05 8.23 -54.13
N SER A 11 11.53 9.47 -54.11
CA SER A 11 12.94 9.82 -54.18
C SER A 11 13.64 9.57 -52.84
N THR A 12 14.94 9.35 -52.97
CA THR A 12 16.00 9.45 -51.95
C THR A 12 16.04 8.38 -50.86
N ALA A 13 16.90 7.39 -51.12
CA ALA A 13 17.67 6.74 -50.08
C ALA A 13 18.41 7.77 -49.20
N PRO A 14 18.48 7.53 -47.89
CA PRO A 14 19.69 7.77 -47.13
C PRO A 14 20.36 6.42 -46.86
N THR A 15 21.53 6.25 -47.47
CA THR A 15 22.69 5.55 -46.89
C THR A 15 22.41 4.23 -46.15
N HIS A 16 22.46 3.16 -46.92
CA HIS A 16 22.90 1.84 -46.46
C HIS A 16 24.27 1.98 -45.76
N LYS A 17 24.27 2.03 -44.42
CA LYS A 17 25.47 1.82 -43.60
C LYS A 17 25.66 0.31 -43.51
N THR A 18 26.64 -0.20 -44.26
CA THR A 18 27.02 -1.61 -44.29
C THR A 18 27.36 -2.14 -42.89
N PRO A 19 27.15 -3.45 -42.67
CA PRO A 19 26.96 -4.06 -41.37
C PRO A 19 28.29 -4.45 -40.73
N ASN A 20 28.62 -3.88 -39.58
CA ASN A 20 29.49 -4.53 -38.59
C ASN A 20 29.42 -3.78 -37.24
N HIS A 21 28.28 -3.87 -36.57
CA HIS A 21 28.28 -3.86 -35.11
C HIS A 21 27.51 -5.11 -34.75
N ARG A 22 28.20 -6.11 -34.19
CA ARG A 22 27.54 -7.06 -33.29
C ARG A 22 26.64 -6.19 -32.39
N PRO A 23 25.33 -6.43 -32.26
CA PRO A 23 24.56 -5.75 -31.24
C PRO A 23 25.35 -5.95 -29.95
N GLY A 24 25.88 -4.84 -29.42
CA GLY A 24 26.64 -4.88 -28.19
C GLY A 24 25.72 -5.48 -27.15
N THR A 25 26.28 -6.22 -26.20
CA THR A 25 25.52 -6.70 -25.03
C THR A 25 24.69 -5.59 -24.37
N ALA A 26 25.14 -4.33 -24.48
CA ALA A 26 24.41 -3.12 -24.10
C ALA A 26 23.06 -2.92 -24.83
N GLU A 27 22.95 -3.19 -26.13
CA GLU A 27 21.73 -3.00 -26.92
C GLU A 27 20.63 -4.00 -26.51
N LEU A 28 21.04 -5.25 -26.26
CA LEU A 28 20.14 -6.30 -25.77
C LEU A 28 19.59 -5.97 -24.37
N LEU A 29 20.43 -5.41 -23.50
CA LEU A 29 20.01 -4.96 -22.17
C LEU A 29 19.00 -3.80 -22.25
N VAL A 30 19.21 -2.85 -23.16
CA VAL A 30 18.26 -1.74 -23.40
C VAL A 30 16.92 -2.26 -23.92
N GLN A 31 16.93 -3.26 -24.81
CA GLN A 31 15.71 -3.88 -25.31
C GLN A 31 14.96 -4.68 -24.23
N LEU A 32 15.67 -5.46 -23.41
CA LEU A 32 15.10 -6.19 -22.28
C LEU A 32 14.50 -5.24 -21.24
N ALA A 33 15.20 -4.16 -20.89
CA ALA A 33 14.70 -3.14 -19.97
C ALA A 33 13.43 -2.47 -20.53
N SER A 34 13.39 -2.22 -21.83
CA SER A 34 12.22 -1.66 -22.51
C SER A 34 11.03 -2.62 -22.53
N GLU A 35 11.26 -3.92 -22.77
CA GLU A 35 10.19 -4.93 -22.70
C GLU A 35 9.67 -5.14 -21.28
N LEU A 36 10.55 -5.24 -20.28
CA LEU A 36 10.17 -5.34 -18.87
C LEU A 36 9.39 -4.10 -18.43
N GLY A 37 9.81 -2.90 -18.83
CA GLY A 37 9.09 -1.66 -18.55
C GLY A 37 7.69 -1.65 -19.17
N ASN A 38 7.54 -2.17 -20.40
CA ASN A 38 6.25 -2.30 -21.07
C ASN A 38 5.33 -3.34 -20.38
N LEU A 39 5.88 -4.47 -19.92
CA LEU A 39 5.13 -5.48 -19.15
C LEU A 39 4.71 -4.97 -17.78
N LEU A 40 5.60 -4.28 -17.07
CA LEU A 40 5.32 -3.64 -15.78
C LEU A 40 4.27 -2.55 -15.93
N SER A 41 4.35 -1.71 -16.97
CA SER A 41 3.34 -0.68 -17.24
C SER A 41 1.95 -1.28 -17.44
N ARG A 42 1.86 -2.45 -18.07
CA ARG A 42 0.59 -3.19 -18.23
C ARG A 42 0.08 -3.76 -16.90
N HIS A 43 0.96 -4.34 -16.08
CA HIS A 43 0.57 -4.85 -14.76
C HIS A 43 0.17 -3.72 -13.81
N VAL A 44 0.83 -2.56 -13.88
CA VAL A 44 0.47 -1.36 -13.12
C VAL A 44 -0.89 -0.82 -13.58
N ALA A 45 -1.15 -0.78 -14.89
CA ALA A 45 -2.45 -0.36 -15.41
C ALA A 45 -3.59 -1.30 -14.95
N LEU A 46 -3.35 -2.61 -14.96
CA LEU A 46 -4.26 -3.63 -14.40
C LEU A 46 -4.44 -3.48 -12.89
N ALA A 47 -3.35 -3.34 -12.15
CA ALA A 47 -3.39 -3.15 -10.70
C ALA A 47 -4.19 -1.88 -10.34
N LYS A 48 -4.00 -0.77 -11.06
CA LYS A 48 -4.79 0.45 -10.83
C LYS A 48 -6.29 0.24 -11.06
N LEU A 49 -6.67 -0.54 -12.08
CA LEU A 49 -8.06 -0.90 -12.34
C LEU A 49 -8.63 -1.79 -11.21
N GLU A 50 -7.89 -2.82 -10.81
CA GLU A 50 -8.30 -3.76 -9.77
C GLU A 50 -8.35 -3.10 -8.37
N LEU A 51 -7.41 -2.21 -8.06
CA LEU A 51 -7.46 -1.38 -6.85
C LEU A 51 -8.70 -0.49 -6.85
N GLY A 52 -9.05 0.12 -8.00
CA GLY A 52 -10.26 0.94 -8.12
C GLY A 52 -11.54 0.14 -7.92
N GLU A 53 -11.60 -1.07 -8.48
CA GLU A 53 -12.75 -1.96 -8.31
C GLU A 53 -12.86 -2.49 -6.88
N THR A 54 -11.74 -2.91 -6.28
CA THR A 54 -11.67 -3.31 -4.86
C THR A 54 -12.11 -2.16 -3.95
N ALA A 55 -11.59 -0.95 -4.18
CA ALA A 55 -11.95 0.22 -3.41
C ALA A 55 -13.45 0.57 -3.53
N ARG A 56 -14.06 0.40 -4.72
CA ARG A 56 -15.50 0.60 -4.91
C ARG A 56 -16.33 -0.45 -4.20
N ARG A 57 -15.96 -1.73 -4.33
CA ARG A 57 -16.68 -2.85 -3.70
C ARG A 57 -16.61 -2.78 -2.18
N THR A 58 -15.43 -2.59 -1.62
CA THR A 58 -15.24 -2.43 -0.17
C THR A 58 -15.82 -1.11 0.30
N GLY A 59 -15.67 -0.03 -0.48
CA GLY A 59 -16.20 1.30 -0.16
C GLY A 59 -17.72 1.33 -0.04
N LEU A 60 -18.43 0.58 -0.88
CA LEU A 60 -19.90 0.50 -0.81
C LEU A 60 -20.37 -0.16 0.50
N GLY A 61 -19.70 -1.23 0.93
CA GLY A 61 -20.00 -1.88 2.21
C GLY A 61 -19.73 -0.96 3.40
N VAL A 62 -18.59 -0.27 3.40
CA VAL A 62 -18.27 0.72 4.44
C VAL A 62 -19.25 1.89 4.44
N ALA A 63 -19.69 2.36 3.26
CA ALA A 63 -20.68 3.43 3.13
C ALA A 63 -22.04 3.04 3.70
N GLN A 64 -22.49 1.79 3.47
CA GLN A 64 -23.73 1.28 4.05
C GLN A 64 -23.67 1.23 5.58
N ILE A 65 -22.56 0.74 6.15
CA ILE A 65 -22.36 0.72 7.60
C ILE A 65 -22.35 2.15 8.17
N ALA A 66 -21.64 3.06 7.50
CA ALA A 66 -21.56 4.46 7.89
C ALA A 66 -22.94 5.15 7.85
N ALA A 67 -23.80 4.80 6.90
CA ALA A 67 -25.16 5.33 6.82
C ALA A 67 -26.03 4.91 8.01
N CYS A 68 -25.82 3.71 8.56
CA CYS A 68 -26.53 3.23 9.75
C CYS A 68 -25.95 3.74 11.07
N ALA A 69 -24.67 4.14 11.08
CA ALA A 69 -23.97 4.62 12.28
C ALA A 69 -24.72 5.75 13.04
N PRO A 70 -25.25 6.82 12.42
CA PRO A 70 -25.96 7.87 13.15
C PRO A 70 -27.24 7.36 13.82
N LEU A 71 -27.97 6.44 13.19
CA LEU A 71 -29.19 5.87 13.75
C LEU A 71 -28.88 5.05 15.02
N VAL A 72 -27.83 4.24 14.97
CA VAL A 72 -27.36 3.47 16.13
C VAL A 72 -26.88 4.41 17.23
N LEU A 73 -26.17 5.48 16.90
CA LEU A 73 -25.69 6.47 17.87
C LEU A 73 -26.85 7.16 18.60
N VAL A 74 -27.89 7.56 17.88
CA VAL A 74 -29.09 8.16 18.49
C VAL A 74 -29.79 7.15 19.39
N GLY A 75 -30.02 5.92 18.92
CA GLY A 75 -30.64 4.87 19.73
C GLY A 75 -29.85 4.57 21.02
N TYR A 76 -28.52 4.52 20.92
CA TYR A 76 -27.64 4.35 22.07
C TYR A 76 -27.74 5.50 23.07
N ALA A 77 -27.83 6.75 22.61
CA ALA A 77 -28.04 7.90 23.49
C ALA A 77 -29.37 7.80 24.26
N PHE A 78 -30.45 7.43 23.58
CA PHE A 78 -31.75 7.19 24.21
C PHE A 78 -31.70 6.04 25.22
N LEU A 79 -31.00 4.94 24.91
CA LEU A 79 -30.83 3.82 25.83
C LEU A 79 -30.09 4.24 27.11
N ASN A 80 -29.06 5.07 26.98
CA ASN A 80 -28.34 5.63 28.13
C ASN A 80 -29.23 6.55 28.97
N ALA A 81 -30.03 7.40 28.33
CA ALA A 81 -30.99 8.25 29.03
C ALA A 81 -32.04 7.41 29.78
N ALA A 82 -32.58 6.37 29.14
CA ALA A 82 -33.53 5.45 29.75
C ALA A 82 -32.90 4.68 30.92
N ALA A 83 -31.67 4.19 30.78
CA ALA A 83 -30.93 3.53 31.84
C ALA A 83 -30.71 4.46 33.03
N ALA A 84 -30.24 5.70 32.78
CA ALA A 84 -30.05 6.69 33.84
C ALA A 84 -31.36 7.02 34.55
N LEU A 85 -32.46 7.19 33.83
CA LEU A 85 -33.78 7.45 34.41
C LEU A 85 -34.29 6.25 35.22
N ALA A 86 -34.05 5.03 34.74
CA ALA A 86 -34.36 3.81 35.46
C ALA A 86 -33.50 3.62 36.72
N LEU A 87 -32.26 4.11 36.75
CA LEU A 87 -31.43 4.13 37.97
C LEU A 87 -31.84 5.26 38.92
N ALA A 88 -32.34 6.37 38.38
CA ALA A 88 -32.77 7.54 39.16
C ALA A 88 -33.97 7.26 40.09
N ARG A 89 -34.67 6.13 39.94
CA ARG A 89 -35.70 5.69 40.89
C ARG A 89 -35.16 5.07 42.19
N TRP A 90 -33.85 4.80 42.26
CA TRP A 90 -33.18 4.31 43.46
C TRP A 90 -32.10 5.26 44.00
N LEU A 91 -31.52 6.11 43.14
CA LEU A 91 -30.44 7.05 43.47
C LEU A 91 -30.73 8.44 42.88
N PRO A 92 -30.07 9.52 43.36
CA PRO A 92 -30.19 10.83 42.72
C PRO A 92 -29.73 10.78 41.26
N LEU A 93 -30.42 11.54 40.39
CA LEU A 93 -30.19 11.55 38.94
C LEU A 93 -28.71 11.78 38.57
N ALA A 94 -28.02 12.66 39.30
CA ALA A 94 -26.59 12.91 39.10
C ALA A 94 -25.74 11.65 39.28
N ALA A 95 -26.01 10.84 40.31
CA ALA A 95 -25.29 9.59 40.56
C ALA A 95 -25.64 8.53 39.52
N ALA A 96 -26.90 8.46 39.09
CA ALA A 96 -27.34 7.54 38.05
C ALA A 96 -26.65 7.82 36.69
N VAL A 97 -26.64 9.08 36.26
CA VAL A 97 -25.96 9.50 35.02
C VAL A 97 -24.45 9.28 35.12
N ALA A 98 -23.83 9.58 36.27
CA ALA A 98 -22.41 9.34 36.48
C ALA A 98 -22.05 7.85 36.38
N LEU A 99 -22.85 6.95 36.95
CA LEU A 99 -22.63 5.49 36.88
C LEU A 99 -22.75 4.96 35.45
N VAL A 100 -23.81 5.35 34.73
CA VAL A 100 -23.99 4.95 33.33
C VAL A 100 -22.84 5.50 32.47
N GLY A 101 -22.46 6.77 32.68
CA GLY A 101 -21.32 7.38 32.01
C GLY A 101 -20.01 6.63 32.28
N LEU A 102 -19.74 6.29 33.55
CA LEU A 102 -18.55 5.54 33.94
C LEU A 102 -18.52 4.15 33.27
N LEU A 103 -19.65 3.44 33.27
CA LEU A 103 -19.75 2.13 32.62
C LEU A 103 -19.41 2.24 31.12
N ASN A 104 -19.95 3.25 30.43
CA ASN A 104 -19.66 3.49 29.02
C ASN A 104 -18.18 3.81 28.75
N VAL A 105 -17.54 4.59 29.63
CA VAL A 105 -16.11 4.89 29.52
C VAL A 105 -15.27 3.62 29.71
N VAL A 106 -15.62 2.76 30.67
CA VAL A 106 -14.92 1.49 30.89
C VAL A 106 -15.09 0.56 29.68
N VAL A 107 -16.33 0.36 29.22
CA VAL A 107 -16.59 -0.50 28.05
C VAL A 107 -15.92 0.06 26.79
N GLY A 108 -16.02 1.38 26.57
CA GLY A 108 -15.41 2.06 25.43
C GLY A 108 -13.89 1.98 25.46
N SER A 109 -13.25 2.22 26.61
CA SER A 109 -11.79 2.13 26.75
C SER A 109 -11.28 0.71 26.56
N VAL A 110 -11.97 -0.31 27.08
CA VAL A 110 -11.64 -1.72 26.82
C VAL A 110 -11.81 -2.06 25.34
N GLY A 111 -12.91 -1.64 24.72
CA GLY A 111 -13.16 -1.84 23.28
C GLY A 111 -12.07 -1.22 22.41
N VAL A 112 -11.68 0.03 22.68
CA VAL A 112 -10.58 0.72 21.99
C VAL A 112 -9.26 -0.01 22.23
N ALA A 113 -8.98 -0.46 23.46
CA ALA A 113 -7.76 -1.19 23.76
C ALA A 113 -7.69 -2.54 23.01
N LEU A 114 -8.80 -3.26 22.91
CA LEU A 114 -8.89 -4.51 22.15
C LEU A 114 -8.76 -4.28 20.64
N ALA A 115 -9.43 -3.25 20.10
CA ALA A 115 -9.30 -2.87 18.70
C ALA A 115 -7.87 -2.44 18.37
N ALA A 116 -7.25 -1.60 19.20
CA ALA A 116 -5.87 -1.17 19.06
C ALA A 116 -4.90 -2.37 19.13
N ARG A 117 -5.15 -3.36 20.00
CA ARG A 117 -4.39 -4.61 20.03
C ARG A 117 -4.55 -5.42 18.75
N SER A 118 -5.74 -5.45 18.17
CA SER A 118 -5.95 -6.16 16.89
C SER A 118 -5.30 -5.48 15.70
N PHE A 119 -5.08 -4.15 15.74
CA PHE A 119 -4.27 -3.46 14.72
C PHE A 119 -2.77 -3.58 14.98
N ARG A 120 -2.35 -3.68 16.25
CA ARG A 120 -0.98 -4.02 16.66
C ARG A 120 -0.71 -5.53 16.58
N ARG A 121 -1.16 -6.18 15.50
CA ARG A 121 -0.77 -7.58 15.25
C ARG A 121 0.75 -7.64 15.08
N PRO A 122 1.41 -8.68 15.61
CA PRO A 122 2.85 -8.88 15.47
C PRO A 122 3.29 -8.89 14.01
N GLU A 123 2.42 -9.16 13.03
CA GLU A 123 2.73 -9.10 11.59
C GLU A 123 3.40 -7.79 11.14
N LEU A 124 2.92 -6.63 11.59
CA LEU A 124 3.52 -5.34 11.26
C LEU A 124 4.87 -5.16 11.97
N ALA A 125 4.99 -5.65 13.21
CA ALA A 125 6.23 -5.59 13.97
C ALA A 125 7.30 -6.54 13.40
N ASP A 126 6.89 -7.73 12.95
CA ASP A 126 7.73 -8.73 12.31
C ASP A 126 8.18 -8.25 10.93
N SER A 127 7.27 -7.67 10.13
CA SER A 127 7.60 -7.08 8.83
C SER A 127 8.59 -5.91 8.96
N VAL A 128 8.42 -5.05 9.97
CA VAL A 128 9.35 -3.95 10.25
C VAL A 128 10.72 -4.48 10.70
N MET A 129 10.74 -5.50 11.56
CA MET A 129 11.98 -6.14 12.02
C MET A 129 12.73 -6.86 10.87
N GLU A 130 12.00 -7.47 9.94
CA GLU A 130 12.56 -8.12 8.76
C GLU A 130 13.08 -7.09 7.74
N LEU A 131 12.38 -5.96 7.58
CA LEU A 131 12.82 -4.84 6.75
C LEU A 131 14.11 -4.22 7.30
N GLU A 132 14.21 -4.01 8.62
CA GLU A 132 15.42 -3.55 9.29
C GLU A 132 16.59 -4.53 9.07
N ARG A 133 16.36 -5.85 9.18
CA ARG A 133 17.40 -6.84 8.85
C ARG A 133 17.85 -6.77 7.40
N THR A 134 16.90 -6.56 6.49
CA THR A 134 17.18 -6.46 5.05
C THR A 134 17.95 -5.17 4.74
N VAL A 135 17.57 -4.05 5.35
CA VAL A 135 18.30 -2.78 5.28
C VAL A 135 19.70 -2.91 5.86
N HIS A 136 19.84 -3.62 6.98
CA HIS A 136 21.15 -3.79 7.62
C HIS A 136 22.06 -4.76 6.85
N ALA A 137 21.49 -5.76 6.17
CA ALA A 137 22.21 -6.65 5.27
C ALA A 137 22.62 -5.98 3.95
N LEU A 138 21.87 -4.96 3.50
CA LEU A 138 22.16 -4.17 2.29
C LEU A 138 23.00 -2.91 2.59
N ALA A 139 23.24 -2.58 3.86
CA ALA A 139 24.15 -1.51 4.23
C ALA A 139 25.58 -1.91 3.83
N PRO A 140 26.28 -1.12 2.99
CA PRO A 140 27.65 -1.41 2.56
C PRO A 140 28.55 -1.68 3.76
N ALA A 141 29.11 -2.88 3.84
CA ALA A 141 30.09 -3.23 4.87
C ALA A 141 31.26 -2.22 4.81
N PRO A 142 31.69 -1.65 5.95
CA PRO A 142 32.83 -0.75 5.97
C PRO A 142 34.04 -1.49 5.37
N PRO A 143 34.87 -0.84 4.53
CA PRO A 143 35.99 -1.49 3.87
C PRO A 143 36.91 -2.09 4.93
N SER A 144 36.96 -3.42 4.98
CA SER A 144 37.93 -4.15 5.79
C SER A 144 39.29 -3.95 5.12
N ASN A 145 40.04 -2.96 5.58
CA ASN A 145 41.40 -2.67 5.13
C ASN A 145 42.31 -3.85 5.50
N GLY A 146 42.49 -4.78 4.55
CA GLY A 146 43.27 -6.00 4.69
C GLY A 146 44.79 -5.77 4.70
N HIS A 147 45.31 -4.96 5.64
CA HIS A 147 46.74 -4.64 5.73
C HIS A 147 47.51 -5.36 6.85
N SER A 148 46.89 -6.23 7.65
CA SER A 148 47.53 -6.77 8.87
C SER A 148 48.06 -8.22 8.82
N ALA A 149 48.06 -8.90 7.67
CA ALA A 149 48.37 -10.35 7.62
C ALA A 149 49.65 -10.74 6.85
N LEU A 150 50.57 -9.81 6.57
CA LEU A 150 51.86 -10.12 5.92
C LEU A 150 53.10 -9.86 6.80
N GLU A 151 52.95 -9.63 8.11
CA GLU A 151 54.10 -9.35 9.00
C GLU A 151 54.51 -10.51 9.92
N HIS A 152 54.11 -11.75 9.61
CA HIS A 152 54.51 -12.93 10.39
C HIS A 152 55.25 -13.97 9.54
N ARG A 153 56.19 -13.52 8.70
CA ARG A 153 57.12 -14.40 7.99
C ARG A 153 58.53 -13.79 7.93
N SER A 154 59.22 -13.79 9.06
CA SER A 154 60.68 -13.71 9.16
C SER A 154 61.14 -14.42 10.41
#